data_AF-A0A5N8VZA1-F1
#
_entry.id   AF-A0A5N8VZA1-F1
#
_cell.length_a   1.000
_cell.length_b   1.000
_cell.length_c   1.000
_cell.angle_alpha   90.00
_cell.angle_beta   90.00
_cell.angle_gamma   90.00
#
_symmetry.space_group_name_H-M   'P 1'
#
loop_
_entity.id
_entity.type
_entity.pdbx_description
1 polymer ?
#
loop_
_entity_poly.entity_id
_entity_poly.type
_entity_poly.pdbx_seq_one_letter_code
_entity_poly.pdbx_strand_id
1 'polypeptide(L)'
;MRRNSALVSTASAAVLVAGLIATATTVPAVADDGHAGHTGKAAAAAPAGKAPSAVSAKAPAVALVARLDGAQEVPTAGGPAVGDQDGRAVALIKVKGDRVTFALTWRGIGAPTLGHIHEGKPGVNGAVKTGLFTTAMPAGVHSAAGQTVTDAALAERLRTDPGSFYVNLHSAEFPGGAVRGQLKPLRGFVNPLSIIKGGGLRALADGSQEVPAKDPKAVGDPDGHAVTFLQPGRRSVDYSLAWVNIAAPAAGHIHEGVLGKNGAVKVALFTTPVPQNIFAVSGSAAVSDGAVLKQIKKNPTGFYSNLHTAEFPDGAVRGQLFH
;
A
#
# COMPACT_ATOMS: atom_id res chain seq x y z
N MET A 1 56.37 19.92 35.88
CA MET A 1 55.72 20.70 36.95
C MET A 1 54.26 20.94 36.57
N ARG A 2 53.38 20.60 37.51
CA ARG A 2 51.94 20.91 37.69
C ARG A 2 51.14 21.68 36.61
N ARG A 3 50.06 21.00 36.16
CA ARG A 3 48.63 21.40 36.07
C ARG A 3 48.25 22.75 35.43
N ASN A 4 47.37 22.70 34.41
CA ASN A 4 45.96 23.06 34.63
C ASN A 4 45.04 22.56 33.51
N SER A 5 43.91 21.99 33.95
CA SER A 5 42.79 21.52 33.15
C SER A 5 41.77 22.65 32.95
N ALA A 6 41.11 22.71 31.81
CA ALA A 6 39.84 23.42 31.66
C ALA A 6 38.91 22.63 30.73
N LEU A 7 37.76 22.28 31.31
CA LEU A 7 36.63 21.60 30.68
C LEU A 7 36.03 22.45 29.56
N VAL A 8 35.61 21.80 28.47
CA VAL A 8 34.62 22.35 27.54
C VAL A 8 33.29 21.63 27.80
N SER A 9 32.34 22.38 28.35
CA SER A 9 30.96 21.94 28.57
C SER A 9 30.14 22.31 27.33
N THR A 10 29.54 21.31 26.69
CA THR A 10 28.56 21.47 25.62
C THR A 10 27.19 21.76 26.23
N ALA A 11 26.63 22.93 25.95
CA ALA A 11 25.27 23.30 26.32
C ALA A 11 24.25 22.65 25.36
N SER A 12 23.35 21.84 25.92
CA SER A 12 22.18 21.30 25.24
C SER A 12 21.07 22.35 25.21
N ALA A 13 20.56 22.70 24.03
CA ALA A 13 19.35 23.51 23.88
C ALA A 13 18.11 22.60 23.96
N ALA A 14 17.34 22.75 25.04
CA ALA A 14 16.00 22.18 25.17
C ALA A 14 14.99 23.12 24.51
N VAL A 15 14.20 22.61 23.57
CA VAL A 15 13.04 23.31 23.02
C VAL A 15 11.79 22.83 23.76
N LEU A 16 11.22 23.70 24.59
CA LEU A 16 9.86 23.56 25.11
C LEU A 16 8.87 23.88 23.98
N VAL A 17 7.90 23.00 23.77
CA VAL A 17 6.65 23.35 23.07
C VAL A 17 5.51 23.18 24.07
N ALA A 18 4.94 24.30 24.48
CA ALA A 18 3.73 24.37 25.28
C ALA A 18 2.50 24.11 24.41
N GLY A 19 1.57 23.30 24.92
CA GLY A 19 0.29 23.00 24.27
C GLY A 19 -0.76 24.09 24.44
N LEU A 20 -1.80 24.03 23.61
CA LEU A 20 -3.08 24.68 23.89
C LEU A 20 -4.26 23.93 23.24
N ILE A 21 -4.97 23.21 24.11
CA ILE A 21 -6.43 23.10 24.30
C ILE A 21 -7.35 22.93 23.07
N ALA A 22 -7.97 21.76 23.00
CA ALA A 22 -9.18 21.48 22.23
C ALA A 22 -10.43 21.85 23.05
N THR A 23 -11.38 22.57 22.46
CA THR A 23 -12.73 22.80 23.01
C THR A 23 -13.72 21.84 22.37
N ALA A 24 -14.30 20.96 23.20
CA ALA A 24 -15.40 20.09 22.84
C ALA A 24 -16.72 20.88 22.82
N THR A 25 -17.53 20.72 21.77
CA THR A 25 -18.93 21.17 21.75
C THR A 25 -19.85 19.96 21.89
N THR A 26 -20.66 19.99 22.94
CA THR A 26 -21.73 19.05 23.27
C THR A 26 -22.91 19.21 22.32
N VAL A 27 -23.51 18.10 21.89
CA VAL A 27 -24.84 18.07 21.24
C VAL A 27 -25.81 17.42 22.23
N PRO A 28 -26.96 18.05 22.57
CA PRO A 28 -27.94 17.40 23.42
C PRO A 28 -28.85 16.47 22.60
N ALA A 29 -29.20 15.35 23.21
CA ALA A 29 -30.29 14.49 22.78
C ALA A 29 -31.63 15.05 23.27
N VAL A 30 -32.66 14.99 22.44
CA VAL A 30 -34.07 15.10 22.84
C VAL A 30 -34.86 14.03 22.08
N ALA A 31 -35.57 13.20 22.82
CA ALA A 31 -36.69 12.41 22.34
C ALA A 31 -37.98 13.22 22.55
N ASP A 32 -38.95 13.17 21.63
CA ASP A 32 -40.21 12.43 21.80
C ASP A 32 -41.25 12.82 20.71
N ASP A 33 -42.26 11.95 20.58
CA ASP A 33 -43.63 12.19 20.10
C ASP A 33 -43.98 12.23 18.58
N GLY A 34 -44.54 11.12 18.10
CA GLY A 34 -46.01 10.97 18.05
C GLY A 34 -46.85 11.90 17.15
N HIS A 35 -47.16 11.41 15.95
CA HIS A 35 -48.48 11.39 15.26
C HIS A 35 -49.44 12.62 15.30
N ALA A 36 -49.62 13.30 14.15
CA ALA A 36 -50.92 13.74 13.60
C ALA A 36 -50.76 14.28 12.17
N GLY A 37 -51.72 13.96 11.28
CA GLY A 37 -51.66 14.26 9.84
C GLY A 37 -52.17 15.64 9.42
N HIS A 38 -51.96 15.98 8.14
CA HIS A 38 -53.00 16.21 7.13
C HIS A 38 -52.45 16.90 5.86
N THR A 39 -52.83 16.31 4.71
CA THR A 39 -53.17 16.95 3.41
C THR A 39 -52.12 17.77 2.64
N GLY A 40 -51.90 17.39 1.37
CA GLY A 40 -51.52 18.39 0.35
C GLY A 40 -50.76 17.88 -0.87
N LYS A 41 -51.51 17.65 -1.96
CA LYS A 41 -51.12 17.72 -3.38
C LYS A 41 -50.22 16.62 -3.97
N ALA A 42 -50.83 15.93 -4.94
CA ALA A 42 -50.19 15.07 -5.92
C ALA A 42 -49.14 15.85 -6.75
N ALA A 43 -47.89 15.43 -6.66
CA ALA A 43 -46.86 15.72 -7.64
C ALA A 43 -46.76 14.51 -8.59
N ALA A 44 -46.84 14.77 -9.89
CA ALA A 44 -46.75 13.77 -10.94
C ALA A 44 -45.43 12.98 -10.83
N ALA A 45 -45.53 11.66 -10.84
CA ALA A 45 -44.39 10.76 -10.80
C ALA A 45 -43.57 10.88 -12.09
N ALA A 46 -42.33 11.35 -11.97
CA ALA A 46 -41.32 11.21 -13.00
C ALA A 46 -41.04 9.71 -13.23
N PRO A 47 -40.78 9.25 -14.48
CA PRO A 47 -40.48 7.85 -14.72
C PRO A 47 -39.21 7.48 -13.98
N ALA A 48 -39.29 6.46 -13.12
CA ALA A 48 -38.18 5.91 -12.39
C ALA A 48 -37.09 5.49 -13.39
N GLY A 49 -35.98 6.24 -13.41
CA GLY A 49 -34.78 5.81 -14.09
C GLY A 49 -34.37 4.45 -13.53
N LYS A 50 -34.20 3.46 -14.41
CA LYS A 50 -33.68 2.14 -14.03
C LYS A 50 -32.42 2.34 -13.19
N ALA A 51 -32.48 1.91 -11.93
CA ALA A 51 -31.29 1.80 -11.10
C ALA A 51 -30.24 0.98 -11.87
N PRO A 52 -28.96 1.39 -11.87
CA PRO A 52 -27.91 0.60 -12.49
C PRO A 52 -27.99 -0.81 -11.91
N SER A 53 -28.24 -1.78 -12.78
CA SER A 53 -28.37 -3.18 -12.39
C SER A 53 -27.07 -3.57 -11.72
N ALA A 54 -27.13 -3.89 -10.43
CA ALA A 54 -26.01 -4.50 -9.73
C ALA A 54 -25.61 -5.73 -10.54
N VAL A 55 -24.44 -5.69 -11.19
CA VAL A 55 -23.87 -6.90 -11.80
C VAL A 55 -23.71 -7.87 -10.65
N SER A 56 -24.51 -8.95 -10.71
CA SER A 56 -24.59 -9.93 -9.65
C SER A 56 -23.19 -10.36 -9.24
N ALA A 57 -22.93 -10.44 -7.94
CA ALA A 57 -21.72 -11.03 -7.34
C ALA A 57 -21.43 -12.48 -7.80
N LYS A 58 -22.27 -13.03 -8.67
CA LYS A 58 -22.16 -14.32 -9.38
C LYS A 58 -21.35 -14.29 -10.68
N ALA A 59 -20.96 -13.12 -11.23
CA ALA A 59 -20.18 -13.09 -12.47
C ALA A 59 -18.85 -13.88 -12.30
N PRO A 60 -18.48 -14.75 -13.27
CA PRO A 60 -17.27 -15.55 -13.17
C PRO A 60 -16.04 -14.65 -13.11
N ALA A 61 -15.05 -15.06 -12.32
CA ALA A 61 -13.80 -14.30 -12.24
C ALA A 61 -13.01 -14.48 -13.53
N VAL A 62 -12.52 -13.38 -14.11
CA VAL A 62 -11.54 -13.42 -15.22
C VAL A 62 -10.17 -13.00 -14.70
N ALA A 63 -9.14 -13.59 -15.29
CA ALA A 63 -7.76 -13.17 -15.11
C ALA A 63 -7.29 -12.43 -16.36
N LEU A 64 -6.64 -11.29 -16.16
CA LEU A 64 -6.06 -10.47 -17.20
C LEU A 64 -4.58 -10.23 -16.89
N VAL A 65 -3.82 -9.93 -17.93
CA VAL A 65 -2.41 -9.55 -17.84
C VAL A 65 -2.12 -8.37 -18.75
N ALA A 66 -1.25 -7.47 -18.30
CA ALA A 66 -0.56 -6.52 -19.14
C ALA A 66 0.95 -6.66 -18.93
N ARG A 67 1.71 -6.61 -20.02
CA ARG A 67 3.17 -6.43 -19.98
C ARG A 67 3.45 -5.02 -20.44
N LEU A 68 4.05 -4.23 -19.56
CA LEU A 68 4.21 -2.80 -19.74
C LEU A 68 5.67 -2.46 -20.02
N ASP A 69 5.87 -1.50 -20.91
CA ASP A 69 7.15 -0.86 -21.18
C ASP A 69 6.93 0.58 -21.65
N GLY A 70 7.99 1.40 -21.65
CA GLY A 70 7.87 2.79 -22.07
C GLY A 70 7.66 2.99 -23.57
N ALA A 71 8.02 2.01 -24.41
CA ALA A 71 7.82 2.09 -25.86
C ALA A 71 6.34 1.99 -26.26
N GLN A 72 5.49 1.47 -25.38
CA GLN A 72 4.04 1.41 -25.57
C GLN A 72 3.31 2.72 -25.21
N GLU A 73 3.99 3.69 -24.58
CA GLU A 73 3.43 5.02 -24.30
C GLU A 73 3.18 5.82 -25.58
N VAL A 74 2.20 6.70 -25.54
CA VAL A 74 1.83 7.55 -26.69
C VAL A 74 2.00 9.02 -26.30
N PRO A 75 3.09 9.69 -26.74
CA PRO A 75 3.29 11.10 -26.47
C PRO A 75 2.16 11.96 -27.02
N THR A 76 1.79 12.99 -26.27
CA THR A 76 0.88 14.05 -26.73
C THR A 76 1.69 15.33 -26.89
N ALA A 77 1.50 16.06 -27.99
CA ALA A 77 2.24 17.31 -28.24
C ALA A 77 2.00 18.32 -27.10
N GLY A 78 3.09 18.83 -26.51
CA GLY A 78 3.02 19.73 -25.35
C GLY A 78 2.57 19.07 -24.03
N GLY A 79 2.39 17.75 -24.02
CA GLY A 79 2.05 16.98 -22.83
C GLY A 79 3.24 16.71 -21.91
N PRO A 80 2.99 16.16 -20.71
CA PRO A 80 4.04 15.71 -19.81
C PRO A 80 4.93 14.63 -20.43
N ALA A 81 6.14 14.45 -19.88
CA ALA A 81 7.05 13.39 -20.30
C ALA A 81 6.42 12.00 -20.12
N VAL A 82 6.66 11.13 -21.10
CA VAL A 82 6.20 9.73 -21.14
C VAL A 82 7.29 8.81 -21.65
N GLY A 83 7.15 7.51 -21.36
CA GLY A 83 7.89 6.45 -22.04
C GLY A 83 9.30 6.26 -21.52
N ASP A 84 9.40 5.74 -20.30
CA ASP A 84 10.65 5.32 -19.69
C ASP A 84 11.25 4.14 -20.47
N GLN A 85 12.37 4.37 -21.16
CA GLN A 85 12.96 3.39 -22.07
C GLN A 85 13.51 2.16 -21.33
N ASP A 86 13.95 2.35 -20.09
CA ASP A 86 14.47 1.29 -19.21
C ASP A 86 13.34 0.59 -18.44
N GLY A 87 12.20 1.28 -18.32
CA GLY A 87 11.04 0.86 -17.58
C GLY A 87 10.38 -0.40 -18.12
N ARG A 88 10.17 -1.39 -17.25
CA ARG A 88 9.37 -2.59 -17.53
C ARG A 88 8.48 -2.92 -16.34
N ALA A 89 7.24 -3.32 -16.61
CA ALA A 89 6.34 -3.81 -15.57
C ALA A 89 5.45 -4.96 -16.06
N VAL A 90 4.87 -5.70 -15.11
CA VAL A 90 3.80 -6.67 -15.37
C VAL A 90 2.65 -6.38 -14.40
N ALA A 91 1.45 -6.31 -14.95
CA ALA A 91 0.22 -6.25 -14.19
C ALA A 91 -0.55 -7.55 -14.34
N LEU A 92 -0.90 -8.17 -13.21
CA LEU A 92 -1.88 -9.24 -13.13
C LEU A 92 -3.16 -8.65 -12.54
N ILE A 93 -4.28 -8.86 -13.21
CA ILE A 93 -5.58 -8.33 -12.76
C ILE A 93 -6.58 -9.47 -12.68
N LYS A 94 -7.35 -9.50 -11.61
CA LYS A 94 -8.50 -10.38 -11.42
C LYS A 94 -9.75 -9.52 -11.25
N VAL A 95 -10.74 -9.74 -12.11
CA VAL A 95 -12.04 -9.06 -12.01
C VAL A 95 -13.09 -10.09 -11.59
N LYS A 96 -13.74 -9.88 -10.44
CA LYS A 96 -14.82 -10.74 -9.93
C LYS A 96 -15.94 -9.87 -9.36
N GLY A 97 -17.10 -9.85 -10.00
CA GLY A 97 -18.09 -8.79 -9.73
C GLY A 97 -17.45 -7.41 -9.97
N ASP A 98 -17.86 -6.41 -9.23
CA ASP A 98 -17.33 -5.04 -9.25
C ASP A 98 -15.88 -4.88 -8.74
N ARG A 99 -15.30 -5.95 -8.20
CA ARG A 99 -13.98 -5.93 -7.58
C ARG A 99 -12.87 -6.21 -8.59
N VAL A 100 -11.88 -5.32 -8.60
CA VAL A 100 -10.62 -5.43 -9.32
C VAL A 100 -9.50 -5.66 -8.31
N THR A 101 -9.00 -6.89 -8.23
CA THR A 101 -7.80 -7.23 -7.45
C THR A 101 -6.61 -7.25 -8.39
N PHE A 102 -5.52 -6.57 -8.06
CA PHE A 102 -4.37 -6.43 -8.93
C PHE A 102 -3.06 -6.77 -8.21
N ALA A 103 -2.06 -7.13 -9.00
CA ALA A 103 -0.68 -7.23 -8.57
C ALA A 103 0.22 -6.66 -9.66
N LEU A 104 1.20 -5.88 -9.24
CA LEU A 104 2.11 -5.14 -10.09
C LEU A 104 3.54 -5.47 -9.67
N THR A 105 4.43 -5.67 -10.65
CA THR A 105 5.89 -5.63 -10.44
C THR A 105 6.49 -4.74 -11.48
N TRP A 106 7.48 -3.95 -11.09
CA TRP A 106 8.16 -3.01 -11.96
C TRP A 106 9.66 -3.03 -11.72
N ARG A 107 10.41 -2.62 -12.74
CA ARG A 107 11.85 -2.39 -12.68
C ARG A 107 12.23 -1.32 -13.69
N GLY A 108 13.36 -0.67 -13.47
CA GLY A 108 13.89 0.34 -14.38
C GLY A 108 13.02 1.60 -14.47
N ILE A 109 12.11 1.81 -13.51
CA ILE A 109 11.37 3.06 -13.32
C ILE A 109 11.59 3.55 -11.89
N GLY A 110 11.52 4.86 -11.69
CA GLY A 110 11.40 5.43 -10.34
C GLY A 110 10.15 4.92 -9.60
N ALA A 111 10.07 5.16 -8.29
CA ALA A 111 8.93 4.73 -7.48
C ALA A 111 7.60 5.21 -8.10
N PRO A 112 6.67 4.30 -8.43
CA PRO A 112 5.45 4.68 -9.11
C PRO A 112 4.63 5.67 -8.28
N THR A 113 4.22 6.77 -8.91
CA THR A 113 3.41 7.82 -8.28
C THR A 113 1.93 7.54 -8.38
N LEU A 114 1.50 6.92 -9.49
CA LEU A 114 0.13 6.56 -9.79
C LEU A 114 0.09 5.26 -10.59
N GLY A 115 -1.00 4.51 -10.47
CA GLY A 115 -1.31 3.37 -11.31
C GLY A 115 -2.76 3.40 -11.74
N HIS A 116 -3.02 3.21 -13.04
CA HIS A 116 -4.36 3.37 -13.61
C HIS A 116 -4.71 2.24 -14.58
N ILE A 117 -6.01 1.99 -14.71
CA ILE A 117 -6.62 1.36 -15.89
C ILE A 117 -7.28 2.45 -16.72
N HIS A 118 -6.91 2.52 -18.00
CA HIS A 118 -7.48 3.44 -18.98
C HIS A 118 -8.27 2.68 -20.05
N GLU A 119 -9.22 3.36 -20.68
CA GLU A 119 -9.94 2.86 -21.87
C GLU A 119 -9.38 3.50 -23.14
N GLY A 120 -8.68 2.71 -23.95
CA GLY A 120 -8.08 3.11 -25.21
C GLY A 120 -7.46 1.91 -25.92
N LYS A 121 -7.60 1.86 -27.24
CA LYS A 121 -7.02 0.82 -28.09
C LYS A 121 -5.49 0.93 -28.13
N PRO A 122 -4.77 -0.11 -28.57
CA PRO A 122 -3.32 -0.03 -28.79
C PRO A 122 -2.95 1.20 -29.62
N GLY A 123 -1.93 1.94 -29.18
CA GLY A 123 -1.48 3.16 -29.87
C GLY A 123 -2.36 4.41 -29.68
N VAL A 124 -3.46 4.33 -28.91
CA VAL A 124 -4.37 5.47 -28.69
C VAL A 124 -4.46 5.80 -27.20
N ASN A 125 -4.27 7.07 -26.84
CA ASN A 125 -4.50 7.58 -25.49
C ASN A 125 -5.98 7.50 -25.11
N GLY A 126 -6.25 7.36 -23.81
CA GLY A 126 -7.57 6.98 -23.31
C GLY A 126 -7.85 7.55 -21.94
N ALA A 127 -9.11 7.76 -21.60
CA ALA A 127 -9.50 8.29 -20.29
C ALA A 127 -9.21 7.25 -19.18
N VAL A 128 -8.81 7.73 -18.00
CA VAL A 128 -8.73 6.92 -16.77
C VAL A 128 -10.12 6.41 -16.43
N LYS A 129 -10.25 5.11 -16.17
CA LYS A 129 -11.51 4.49 -15.74
C LYS A 129 -11.45 3.95 -14.32
N THR A 130 -10.26 3.58 -13.85
CA THR A 130 -10.05 3.09 -12.49
C THR A 130 -8.65 3.42 -12.01
N GLY A 131 -8.54 3.96 -10.80
CA GLY A 131 -7.29 4.06 -10.07
C GLY A 131 -6.93 2.73 -9.41
N LEU A 132 -5.76 2.19 -9.75
CA LEU A 132 -5.14 1.08 -9.01
C LEU A 132 -4.51 1.60 -7.73
N PHE A 133 -3.87 2.77 -7.76
CA PHE A 133 -3.45 3.52 -6.57
C PHE A 133 -3.23 4.99 -6.95
N THR A 134 -3.45 5.90 -6.00
CA THR A 134 -3.51 7.37 -6.24
C THR A 134 -2.48 8.17 -5.47
N THR A 135 -1.63 7.52 -4.69
CA THR A 135 -0.49 8.12 -3.99
C THR A 135 0.78 7.34 -4.31
N ALA A 136 1.93 7.96 -4.14
CA ALA A 136 3.20 7.33 -4.48
C ALA A 136 3.46 6.07 -3.65
N MET A 137 4.05 5.07 -4.29
CA MET A 137 4.65 3.92 -3.61
C MET A 137 5.92 4.34 -2.88
N PRO A 138 6.25 3.71 -1.74
CA PRO A 138 7.52 3.96 -1.08
C PRO A 138 8.73 3.64 -1.95
N ALA A 139 9.81 4.40 -1.77
CA ALA A 139 11.08 4.08 -2.42
C ALA A 139 11.57 2.67 -2.03
N GLY A 140 12.18 1.96 -2.98
CA GLY A 140 12.66 0.58 -2.78
C GLY A 140 11.59 -0.51 -2.96
N VAL A 141 10.30 -0.16 -2.92
CA VAL A 141 9.21 -1.06 -3.32
C VAL A 141 9.24 -1.26 -4.83
N HIS A 142 9.18 -2.52 -5.27
CA HIS A 142 9.21 -2.91 -6.68
C HIS A 142 8.09 -3.89 -7.07
N SER A 143 7.28 -4.31 -6.10
CA SER A 143 6.02 -5.02 -6.34
C SER A 143 4.97 -4.61 -5.32
N ALA A 144 3.70 -4.61 -5.72
CA ALA A 144 2.57 -4.36 -4.84
C ALA A 144 1.34 -5.16 -5.28
N ALA A 145 0.50 -5.54 -4.33
CA ALA A 145 -0.83 -6.07 -4.60
C ALA A 145 -1.89 -5.29 -3.83
N GLY A 146 -3.01 -5.05 -4.50
CA GLY A 146 -4.08 -4.24 -3.97
C GLY A 146 -5.42 -4.59 -4.57
N GLN A 147 -6.43 -3.85 -4.15
CA GLN A 147 -7.79 -4.02 -4.60
C GLN A 147 -8.47 -2.67 -4.78
N THR A 148 -9.36 -2.58 -5.73
CA THR A 148 -10.28 -1.46 -5.88
C THR A 148 -11.66 -1.98 -6.29
N VAL A 149 -12.67 -1.13 -6.14
CA VAL A 149 -14.03 -1.39 -6.59
C VAL A 149 -14.31 -0.42 -7.74
N THR A 150 -14.88 -0.94 -8.81
CA THR A 150 -15.30 -0.15 -9.96
C THR A 150 -16.79 -0.30 -10.21
N ASP A 151 -17.39 0.57 -11.01
CA ASP A 151 -18.78 0.37 -11.42
C ASP A 151 -18.96 -0.93 -12.22
N ALA A 152 -20.19 -1.42 -12.16
CA ALA A 152 -20.57 -2.71 -12.70
C ALA A 152 -20.39 -2.80 -14.23
N ALA A 153 -20.59 -1.69 -14.95
CA ALA A 153 -20.45 -1.63 -16.40
C ALA A 153 -18.97 -1.67 -16.80
N LEU A 154 -18.08 -0.93 -16.12
CA LEU A 154 -16.64 -1.05 -16.36
C LEU A 154 -16.16 -2.48 -16.09
N ALA A 155 -16.58 -3.07 -14.97
CA ALA A 155 -16.19 -4.44 -14.62
C ALA A 155 -16.61 -5.44 -15.71
N GLU A 156 -17.80 -5.26 -16.30
CA GLU A 156 -18.27 -6.09 -17.41
C GLU A 156 -17.45 -5.91 -18.69
N ARG A 157 -17.11 -4.66 -19.05
CA ARG A 157 -16.25 -4.43 -20.22
C ARG A 157 -14.84 -4.94 -20.02
N LEU A 158 -14.28 -4.89 -18.81
CA LEU A 158 -12.99 -5.52 -18.52
C LEU A 158 -13.04 -7.04 -18.70
N ARG A 159 -14.19 -7.69 -18.49
CA ARG A 159 -14.37 -9.13 -18.73
C ARG A 159 -14.56 -9.47 -20.21
N THR A 160 -15.37 -8.68 -20.91
CA THR A 160 -15.83 -9.00 -22.26
C THR A 160 -14.97 -8.40 -23.37
N ASP A 161 -14.35 -7.25 -23.12
CA ASP A 161 -13.45 -6.56 -24.05
C ASP A 161 -12.22 -5.96 -23.33
N PRO A 162 -11.39 -6.79 -22.66
CA PRO A 162 -10.18 -6.31 -22.00
C PRO A 162 -9.20 -5.65 -22.98
N GLY A 163 -9.24 -6.02 -24.26
CA GLY A 163 -8.38 -5.47 -25.31
C GLY A 163 -8.59 -3.99 -25.59
N SER A 164 -9.70 -3.39 -25.14
CA SER A 164 -9.97 -1.95 -25.19
C SER A 164 -9.38 -1.17 -24.00
N PHE A 165 -8.67 -1.82 -23.09
CA PHE A 165 -8.10 -1.21 -21.89
C PHE A 165 -6.60 -1.45 -21.76
N TYR A 166 -5.91 -0.52 -21.11
CA TYR A 166 -4.49 -0.66 -20.78
C TYR A 166 -4.22 -0.25 -19.33
N VAL A 167 -3.14 -0.80 -18.79
CA VAL A 167 -2.58 -0.37 -17.50
C VAL A 167 -1.46 0.63 -17.78
N ASN A 168 -1.38 1.65 -16.92
CA ASN A 168 -0.30 2.63 -16.93
C ASN A 168 0.27 2.78 -15.51
N LEU A 169 1.60 2.91 -15.41
CA LEU A 169 2.27 3.35 -14.18
C LEU A 169 3.01 4.66 -14.47
N HIS A 170 2.82 5.63 -13.59
CA HIS A 170 3.46 6.94 -13.68
C HIS A 170 4.64 7.00 -12.71
N SER A 171 5.63 7.83 -13.01
CA SER A 171 6.72 8.16 -12.09
C SER A 171 6.89 9.67 -11.98
N ALA A 172 7.76 10.14 -11.09
CA ALA A 172 8.08 11.57 -11.01
C ALA A 172 8.74 12.09 -12.29
N GLU A 173 9.58 11.27 -12.94
CA GLU A 173 10.26 11.61 -14.19
C GLU A 173 9.33 11.55 -15.40
N PHE A 174 8.40 10.59 -15.40
CA PHE A 174 7.42 10.39 -16.48
C PHE A 174 5.99 10.53 -15.95
N PRO A 175 5.55 11.77 -15.62
CA PRO A 175 4.24 12.01 -15.03
C PRO A 175 3.09 11.74 -15.99
N GLY A 176 3.32 11.73 -17.30
CA GLY A 176 2.32 11.33 -18.29
C GLY A 176 2.13 9.81 -18.41
N GLY A 177 3.09 9.03 -17.90
CA GLY A 177 3.14 7.58 -17.97
C GLY A 177 4.56 7.07 -18.20
N ALA A 178 5.12 6.34 -17.25
CA ALA A 178 6.44 5.75 -17.36
C ALA A 178 6.40 4.48 -18.20
N VAL A 179 5.40 3.62 -17.96
CA VAL A 179 5.21 2.37 -18.70
C VAL A 179 3.72 2.10 -18.92
N ARG A 180 3.40 1.59 -20.13
CA ARG A 180 2.05 1.25 -20.57
C ARG A 180 1.97 -0.18 -21.08
N GLY A 181 0.83 -0.84 -20.91
CA GLY A 181 0.59 -2.15 -21.52
C GLY A 181 -0.89 -2.49 -21.66
N GLN A 182 -1.28 -3.00 -22.83
CA GLN A 182 -2.65 -3.41 -23.11
C GLN A 182 -3.05 -4.64 -22.29
N LEU A 183 -4.27 -4.65 -21.76
CA LEU A 183 -4.84 -5.80 -21.08
C LEU A 183 -5.20 -6.90 -22.07
N LYS A 184 -4.89 -8.13 -21.68
CA LYS A 184 -5.18 -9.35 -22.44
C LYS A 184 -5.73 -10.41 -21.49
N PRO A 185 -6.65 -11.29 -21.94
CA PRO A 185 -7.05 -12.44 -21.16
C PRO A 185 -5.84 -13.31 -20.80
N LEU A 186 -5.78 -13.74 -19.55
CA LEU A 186 -4.81 -14.73 -19.06
C LEU A 186 -5.55 -16.04 -18.80
N ARG A 187 -5.14 -17.11 -19.48
CA ARG A 187 -5.76 -18.43 -19.31
C ARG A 187 -5.33 -19.01 -17.96
N GLY A 188 -6.30 -19.40 -17.13
CA GLY A 188 -6.07 -20.04 -15.84
C GLY A 188 -6.31 -19.13 -14.64
N PHE A 189 -6.21 -19.72 -13.45
CA PHE A 189 -6.34 -18.97 -12.21
C PHE A 189 -5.06 -18.18 -11.93
N VAL A 190 -5.21 -16.88 -11.65
CA VAL A 190 -4.14 -16.07 -11.08
C VAL A 190 -4.35 -15.87 -9.60
N ASN A 191 -3.27 -16.06 -8.85
CA ASN A 191 -3.13 -15.48 -7.52
C ASN A 191 -2.30 -14.19 -7.66
N PRO A 192 -2.90 -13.00 -7.47
CA PRO A 192 -2.15 -11.74 -7.50
C PRO A 192 -0.95 -11.73 -6.55
N LEU A 193 -1.04 -12.44 -5.41
CA LEU A 193 0.06 -12.55 -4.46
C LEU A 193 1.25 -13.39 -4.97
N SER A 194 1.15 -14.07 -6.10
CA SER A 194 2.29 -14.81 -6.68
C SER A 194 3.46 -13.92 -7.09
N ILE A 195 3.23 -12.60 -7.21
CA ILE A 195 4.28 -11.62 -7.49
C ILE A 195 5.17 -11.33 -6.28
N ILE A 196 4.64 -11.64 -5.09
CA ILE A 196 5.30 -11.43 -3.81
C ILE A 196 6.23 -12.62 -3.57
N LYS A 197 7.54 -12.35 -3.54
CA LYS A 197 8.56 -13.40 -3.35
C LYS A 197 8.90 -13.55 -1.88
N GLY A 198 8.78 -14.75 -1.35
CA GLY A 198 9.20 -15.04 0.02
C GLY A 198 10.73 -15.10 0.15
N GLY A 199 11.23 -14.64 1.28
CA GLY A 199 12.56 -14.94 1.79
C GLY A 199 12.56 -16.11 2.78
N GLY A 200 13.77 -16.58 3.14
CA GLY A 200 13.97 -17.70 4.05
C GLY A 200 13.76 -17.40 5.53
N LEU A 201 13.49 -16.14 5.89
CA LEU A 201 13.07 -15.74 7.24
C LEU A 201 11.64 -15.23 7.20
N ARG A 202 10.91 -15.40 8.30
CA ARG A 202 9.49 -15.09 8.41
C ARG A 202 9.17 -14.41 9.72
N ALA A 203 8.15 -13.56 9.75
CA ALA A 203 7.45 -13.18 10.98
C ALA A 203 5.95 -13.27 10.76
N LEU A 204 5.25 -13.79 11.77
CA LEU A 204 3.80 -13.74 11.87
C LEU A 204 3.49 -12.68 12.93
N ALA A 205 2.90 -11.58 12.48
CA ALA A 205 2.67 -10.40 13.28
C ALA A 205 1.18 -10.22 13.58
N ASP A 206 0.88 -9.79 14.79
CA ASP A 206 -0.44 -9.34 15.21
C ASP A 206 -0.31 -8.21 16.22
N GLY A 207 -1.41 -7.52 16.52
CA GLY A 207 -1.38 -6.39 17.44
C GLY A 207 -1.10 -6.78 18.89
N SER A 208 -1.48 -7.99 19.32
CA SER A 208 -1.26 -8.45 20.70
C SER A 208 0.21 -8.63 21.06
N GLN A 209 1.07 -8.81 20.06
CA GLN A 209 2.52 -8.92 20.22
C GLN A 209 3.22 -7.57 20.38
N GLU A 210 2.55 -6.45 20.13
CA GLU A 210 3.13 -5.12 20.26
C GLU A 210 3.43 -4.75 21.71
N VAL A 211 4.43 -3.90 21.89
CA VAL A 211 4.81 -3.37 23.22
C VAL A 211 4.89 -1.84 23.12
N PRO A 212 3.75 -1.13 23.24
CA PRO A 212 3.72 0.33 23.15
C PRO A 212 4.58 0.98 24.23
N ALA A 213 5.31 2.04 23.88
CA ALA A 213 6.30 2.63 24.78
C ALA A 213 5.66 3.40 25.94
N LYS A 214 4.46 3.97 25.71
CA LYS A 214 3.77 4.83 26.67
C LYS A 214 2.88 4.08 27.66
N ASP A 215 2.31 2.96 27.24
CA ASP A 215 1.43 2.14 28.07
C ASP A 215 1.75 0.64 27.87
N PRO A 216 2.40 -0.01 28.85
CA PRO A 216 2.73 -1.44 28.77
C PRO A 216 1.51 -2.38 28.74
N LYS A 217 0.30 -1.87 29.01
CA LYS A 217 -0.95 -2.65 28.91
C LYS A 217 -1.63 -2.48 27.57
N ALA A 218 -1.28 -1.45 26.82
CA ALA A 218 -1.77 -1.27 25.47
C ALA A 218 -1.15 -2.33 24.54
N VAL A 219 -1.87 -2.63 23.47
CA VAL A 219 -1.43 -3.48 22.36
C VAL A 219 -1.54 -2.67 21.07
N GLY A 220 -1.09 -3.26 19.97
CA GLY A 220 -1.32 -2.72 18.63
C GLY A 220 -2.76 -2.89 18.19
N ASP A 221 -2.94 -3.04 16.89
CA ASP A 221 -4.24 -3.20 16.26
C ASP A 221 -4.88 -4.55 16.64
N PRO A 222 -5.98 -4.59 17.41
CA PRO A 222 -6.48 -5.81 18.06
C PRO A 222 -6.88 -6.94 17.11
N ASP A 223 -7.33 -6.64 15.90
CA ASP A 223 -7.70 -7.61 14.86
C ASP A 223 -6.72 -7.60 13.66
N GLY A 224 -5.65 -6.82 13.77
CA GLY A 224 -4.62 -6.66 12.77
C GLY A 224 -3.68 -7.85 12.69
N HIS A 225 -3.36 -8.26 11.46
CA HIS A 225 -2.39 -9.31 11.19
C HIS A 225 -1.48 -8.95 10.02
N ALA A 226 -0.22 -9.39 10.08
CA ALA A 226 0.67 -9.34 8.94
C ALA A 226 1.60 -10.56 8.87
N VAL A 227 2.04 -10.87 7.65
CA VAL A 227 3.15 -11.79 7.41
C VAL A 227 4.29 -11.01 6.79
N THR A 228 5.49 -11.24 7.32
CA THR A 228 6.73 -10.75 6.74
C THR A 228 7.54 -11.92 6.23
N PHE A 229 8.12 -11.77 5.05
CA PHE A 229 9.21 -12.61 4.58
C PHE A 229 10.43 -11.73 4.34
N LEU A 230 11.61 -12.23 4.76
CA LEU A 230 12.85 -11.49 4.74
C LEU A 230 13.96 -12.35 4.12
N GLN A 231 14.74 -11.76 3.22
CA GLN A 231 15.93 -12.39 2.63
C GLN A 231 17.11 -11.44 2.78
N PRO A 232 17.94 -11.60 3.83
CA PRO A 232 19.11 -10.75 3.99
C PRO A 232 20.20 -11.09 2.96
N GLY A 233 20.58 -10.10 2.14
CA GLY A 233 21.62 -10.17 1.12
C GLY A 233 23.02 -9.90 1.69
N ARG A 234 23.86 -9.22 0.90
CA ARG A 234 25.19 -8.74 1.32
C ARG A 234 25.18 -7.30 1.84
N ARG A 235 24.37 -6.44 1.23
CA ARG A 235 24.26 -4.99 1.53
C ARG A 235 22.83 -4.49 1.54
N SER A 236 21.87 -5.40 1.49
CA SER A 236 20.45 -5.12 1.43
C SER A 236 19.67 -6.27 2.05
N VAL A 237 18.40 -6.02 2.30
CA VAL A 237 17.39 -7.01 2.63
C VAL A 237 16.30 -6.91 1.59
N ASP A 238 16.00 -8.02 0.92
CA ASP A 238 14.75 -8.14 0.16
C ASP A 238 13.65 -8.55 1.13
N TYR A 239 12.49 -7.92 0.98
CA TYR A 239 11.35 -8.17 1.86
C TYR A 239 10.06 -8.30 1.07
N SER A 240 9.13 -9.03 1.67
CA SER A 240 7.76 -9.16 1.23
C SER A 240 6.84 -9.09 2.44
N LEU A 241 5.82 -8.25 2.35
CA LEU A 241 4.88 -7.99 3.43
C LEU A 241 3.47 -8.15 2.88
N ALA A 242 2.59 -8.77 3.65
CA ALA A 242 1.15 -8.73 3.42
C ALA A 242 0.44 -8.55 4.75
N TRP A 243 -0.64 -7.78 4.75
CA TRP A 243 -1.40 -7.46 5.96
C TRP A 243 -2.90 -7.51 5.70
N VAL A 244 -3.65 -7.70 6.77
CA VAL A 244 -5.11 -7.66 6.81
C VAL A 244 -5.55 -6.98 8.09
N ASN A 245 -6.71 -6.32 8.03
CA ASN A 245 -7.34 -5.65 9.17
C ASN A 245 -6.42 -4.66 9.90
N ILE A 246 -5.53 -4.00 9.16
CA ILE A 246 -4.85 -2.79 9.61
C ILE A 246 -5.03 -1.73 8.53
N ALA A 247 -5.04 -0.45 8.93
CA ALA A 247 -4.90 0.64 7.97
C ALA A 247 -3.60 0.50 7.14
N ALA A 248 -3.52 1.16 5.99
CA ALA A 248 -2.31 1.05 5.18
C ALA A 248 -1.07 1.50 5.98
N PRO A 249 0.01 0.69 6.00
CA PRO A 249 1.20 1.00 6.77
C PRO A 249 1.83 2.34 6.38
N ALA A 250 2.10 3.16 7.39
CA ALA A 250 2.86 4.40 7.29
C ALA A 250 4.38 4.13 7.23
N ALA A 251 4.84 3.07 7.90
CA ALA A 251 6.23 2.63 7.92
C ALA A 251 6.33 1.13 8.23
N GLY A 252 7.45 0.52 7.83
CA GLY A 252 7.79 -0.87 8.15
C GLY A 252 9.26 -1.01 8.52
N HIS A 253 9.53 -1.73 9.61
CA HIS A 253 10.88 -1.84 10.19
C HIS A 253 11.22 -3.27 10.59
N ILE A 254 12.53 -3.55 10.62
CA ILE A 254 13.10 -4.66 11.39
C ILE A 254 13.87 -4.06 12.57
N HIS A 255 13.49 -4.47 13.77
CA HIS A 255 14.12 -4.05 15.02
C HIS A 255 15.00 -5.16 15.60
N GLU A 256 16.04 -4.80 16.36
CA GLU A 256 16.81 -5.74 17.17
C GLU A 256 16.26 -5.78 18.60
N GLY A 257 15.44 -6.78 18.90
CA GLY A 257 14.85 -7.01 20.21
C GLY A 257 14.29 -8.43 20.31
N VAL A 258 14.47 -9.04 21.48
CA VAL A 258 13.87 -10.35 21.81
C VAL A 258 12.37 -10.22 22.08
N LEU A 259 11.68 -11.35 22.13
CA LEU A 259 10.24 -11.42 22.37
C LEU A 259 9.83 -10.60 23.60
N GLY A 260 8.80 -9.77 23.44
CA GLY A 260 8.26 -8.92 24.51
C GLY A 260 9.12 -7.72 24.90
N LYS A 261 10.25 -7.45 24.22
CA LYS A 261 11.08 -6.27 24.49
C LYS A 261 11.27 -5.41 23.25
N ASN A 262 11.16 -4.10 23.42
CA ASN A 262 11.44 -3.15 22.34
C ASN A 262 12.93 -3.09 22.03
N GLY A 263 13.22 -2.82 20.77
CA GLY A 263 14.56 -2.80 20.20
C GLY A 263 14.78 -1.60 19.30
N ALA A 264 16.04 -1.27 19.04
CA ALA A 264 16.39 -0.24 18.06
C ALA A 264 16.03 -0.70 16.64
N VAL A 265 15.55 0.22 15.79
CA VAL A 265 15.40 -0.02 14.35
C VAL A 265 16.77 -0.32 13.76
N LYS A 266 16.90 -1.44 13.04
CA LYS A 266 18.12 -1.83 12.32
C LYS A 266 17.97 -1.81 10.82
N VAL A 267 16.75 -2.02 10.32
CA VAL A 267 16.43 -1.92 8.90
C VAL A 267 15.12 -1.16 8.77
N ALA A 268 15.16 -0.03 8.07
CA ALA A 268 13.95 0.62 7.58
C ALA A 268 13.57 0.00 6.24
N LEU A 269 12.49 -0.79 6.22
CA LEU A 269 11.99 -1.42 5.00
C LEU A 269 11.39 -0.35 4.09
N PHE A 270 10.56 0.52 4.68
CA PHE A 270 10.06 1.75 4.06
C PHE A 270 9.64 2.74 5.15
N THR A 271 9.71 4.04 4.85
CA THR A 271 9.44 5.14 5.80
C THR A 271 8.42 6.14 5.28
N THR A 272 7.78 5.86 4.15
CA THR A 272 6.68 6.65 3.60
C THR A 272 5.43 5.79 3.52
N PRO A 273 4.23 6.37 3.63
CA PRO A 273 3.00 5.60 3.59
C PRO A 273 2.81 4.80 2.30
N VAL A 274 2.32 3.58 2.44
CA VAL A 274 1.81 2.76 1.34
C VAL A 274 0.41 3.26 0.95
N PRO A 275 0.02 3.23 -0.34
CA PRO A 275 -1.33 3.62 -0.75
C PRO A 275 -2.43 2.79 -0.05
N GLN A 276 -3.55 3.44 0.29
CA GLN A 276 -4.59 2.89 1.18
C GLN A 276 -5.20 1.55 0.74
N ASN A 277 -5.22 1.29 -0.56
CA ASN A 277 -5.88 0.13 -1.13
C ASN A 277 -4.92 -1.02 -1.49
N ILE A 278 -3.66 -0.91 -1.05
CA ILE A 278 -2.63 -1.94 -1.12
C ILE A 278 -2.66 -2.76 0.17
N PHE A 279 -2.56 -4.08 0.02
CA PHE A 279 -2.51 -5.02 1.15
C PHE A 279 -1.24 -5.87 1.16
N ALA A 280 -0.37 -5.74 0.15
CA ALA A 280 0.92 -6.39 0.13
C ALA A 280 1.94 -5.63 -0.72
N VAL A 281 3.22 -5.66 -0.32
CA VAL A 281 4.35 -5.09 -1.07
C VAL A 281 5.57 -6.01 -1.02
N SER A 282 6.40 -5.94 -2.05
CA SER A 282 7.78 -6.43 -2.01
C SER A 282 8.74 -5.31 -2.37
N GLY A 283 9.88 -5.29 -1.68
CA GLY A 283 10.89 -4.26 -1.86
C GLY A 283 12.28 -4.74 -1.48
N SER A 284 13.23 -3.83 -1.63
CA SER A 284 14.61 -4.01 -1.17
C SER A 284 15.03 -2.80 -0.36
N ALA A 285 15.53 -3.04 0.85
CA ALA A 285 16.06 -2.01 1.72
C ALA A 285 17.59 -2.11 1.80
N ALA A 286 18.29 -1.01 1.55
CA ALA A 286 19.74 -0.96 1.72
C ALA A 286 20.11 -1.02 3.22
N VAL A 287 21.17 -1.75 3.54
CA VAL A 287 21.69 -1.87 4.91
C VAL A 287 23.17 -1.55 4.91
N SER A 288 23.51 -0.42 5.52
CA SER A 288 24.88 0.10 5.54
C SER A 288 25.82 -0.77 6.37
N ASP A 289 25.33 -1.34 7.48
CA ASP A 289 26.10 -2.22 8.35
C ASP A 289 25.86 -3.70 8.03
N GLY A 290 26.83 -4.34 7.38
CA GLY A 290 26.76 -5.77 7.07
C GLY A 290 26.76 -6.68 8.30
N ALA A 291 27.17 -6.20 9.49
CA ALA A 291 27.08 -6.98 10.73
C ALA A 291 25.62 -7.21 11.14
N VAL A 292 24.73 -6.23 10.92
CA VAL A 292 23.28 -6.38 11.13
C VAL A 292 22.74 -7.56 10.33
N LEU A 293 23.09 -7.65 9.03
CA LEU A 293 22.62 -8.74 8.16
C LEU A 293 23.11 -10.11 8.62
N LYS A 294 24.37 -10.19 9.08
CA LYS A 294 24.93 -11.43 9.65
C LYS A 294 24.19 -11.83 10.92
N GLN A 295 23.88 -10.86 11.78
CA GLN A 295 23.21 -11.10 13.05
C GLN A 295 21.75 -11.53 12.84
N ILE A 296 21.02 -10.93 11.89
CA ILE A 296 19.68 -11.38 11.49
C ILE A 296 19.71 -12.83 11.00
N LYS A 297 20.70 -13.22 10.18
CA LYS A 297 20.84 -14.60 9.71
C LYS A 297 21.20 -15.58 10.83
N LYS A 298 22.06 -15.17 11.76
CA LYS A 298 22.58 -16.03 12.82
C LYS A 298 21.57 -16.22 13.96
N ASN A 299 20.83 -15.17 14.30
CA ASN A 299 19.92 -15.15 15.43
C ASN A 299 18.62 -14.40 15.06
N PRO A 300 17.79 -14.96 14.17
CA PRO A 300 16.57 -14.27 13.71
C PRO A 300 15.61 -13.95 14.86
N THR A 301 15.50 -14.80 15.87
CA THR A 301 14.63 -14.59 17.03
C THR A 301 15.09 -13.45 17.94
N GLY A 302 16.24 -12.82 17.67
CA GLY A 302 16.66 -11.55 18.25
C GLY A 302 16.13 -10.32 17.51
N PHE A 303 15.36 -10.48 16.44
CA PHE A 303 14.82 -9.40 15.62
C PHE A 303 13.33 -9.58 15.33
N TYR A 304 12.58 -8.49 15.25
CA TYR A 304 11.15 -8.53 14.93
C TYR A 304 10.81 -7.60 13.79
N SER A 305 9.81 -8.00 13.01
CA SER A 305 9.13 -7.15 12.02
C SER A 305 8.06 -6.32 12.71
N ASN A 306 7.89 -5.09 12.24
CA ASN A 306 6.96 -4.13 12.80
C ASN A 306 6.35 -3.28 11.68
N LEU A 307 5.03 -3.13 11.68
CA LEU A 307 4.31 -2.22 10.78
C LEU A 307 3.59 -1.17 11.61
N HIS A 308 3.72 0.09 11.20
CA HIS A 308 3.10 1.23 11.89
C HIS A 308 1.98 1.78 11.02
N THR A 309 0.88 2.21 11.64
CA THR A 309 -0.18 2.95 10.97
C THR A 309 -0.34 4.32 11.61
N ALA A 310 -1.19 5.18 11.03
CA ALA A 310 -1.51 6.47 11.65
C ALA A 310 -2.21 6.31 13.02
N GLU A 311 -3.03 5.28 13.16
CA GLU A 311 -3.74 4.95 14.40
C GLU A 311 -2.82 4.33 15.44
N PHE A 312 -1.89 3.48 15.02
CA PHE A 312 -0.92 2.79 15.88
C PHE A 312 0.52 3.20 15.51
N PRO A 313 0.96 4.42 15.90
CA PRO A 313 2.27 4.94 15.52
C PRO A 313 3.44 4.22 16.21
N ASP A 314 3.22 3.66 17.41
CA ASP A 314 4.23 2.85 18.12
C ASP A 314 4.38 1.45 17.51
N GLY A 315 3.41 1.00 16.71
CA GLY A 315 3.34 -0.31 16.07
C GLY A 315 1.91 -0.83 16.03
N ALA A 316 1.40 -1.08 14.82
CA ALA A 316 0.09 -1.71 14.60
C ALA A 316 0.17 -3.23 14.77
N VAL A 317 1.21 -3.84 14.21
CA VAL A 317 1.45 -5.29 14.34
C VAL A 317 2.94 -5.58 14.44
N ARG A 318 3.27 -6.53 15.32
CA ARG A 318 4.64 -6.98 15.60
C ARG A 318 4.73 -8.49 15.49
N GLY A 319 5.85 -8.98 14.96
CA GLY A 319 6.13 -10.42 14.91
C GLY A 319 7.62 -10.72 14.94
N GLN A 320 8.04 -11.67 15.79
CA GLN A 320 9.44 -12.10 15.87
C GLN A 320 9.86 -12.82 14.57
N LEU A 321 11.09 -12.59 14.10
CA LEU A 321 11.63 -13.32 12.97
C LEU A 321 12.02 -14.75 13.39
N PHE A 322 11.77 -15.71 12.48
CA PHE A 322 12.15 -17.12 12.58
C PHE A 322 12.45 -17.69 11.19
N HIS A 323 12.95 -18.93 11.12
CA HIS A 323 13.22 -19.66 9.86
C HIS A 323 11.98 -20.39 9.34
#